data_AF-A0A6F8T1G4-F1
#
_entry.id   AF-A0A6F8T1G4-F1
#
_cell.length_a   1.000
_cell.length_b   1.000
_cell.length_c   1.000
_cell.angle_alpha   90.00
_cell.angle_beta   90.00
_cell.angle_gamma   90.00
#
_symmetry.space_group_name_H-M   'P 1'
#
loop_
_entity.id
_entity.type
_entity.pdbx_description
1 polymer ?
#
loop_
_entity_poly.entity_id
_entity_poly.type
_entity_poly.pdbx_seq_one_letter_code
_entity_poly.pdbx_strand_id
1 'polypeptide(L)'
;MKKNKHNPVEKNKTSSPTTRSKEPLIDSMQKKSEPIEIESDSLFRFMDKLYQANLGKITAGVSPAALGASYFSWMSQLLQSPGTLTRLASYPLLHAEEYLSNLIHHEKPGDGEDVRFHTESWSMYPWRLWAEQFLQFEDWCLQAATKVPGLPIPVKRTVAFRMRQVLDALSPSNFVLTNPDLFQETIRSNGQNLIRGTELAIQDFVEKITGSPPEGVENFIPGEHVAVTKGKVIFKNHLIELIQYEAQTKKVYKEPILMLPAWIMKYYILDLLPENSLINWLVQQGHTVFIVSWLNPGGEDRNLGLDNYYRMGAMAAIDVVSAAIPDTKIHLMGYCLGGTLAMITAAAMAKNGDNRLKSLTLLAAQGDFTEAGELLLFITKSEVSFLKSMMWEQGYLDTKQMAGSFQMLRSYDLIWSKMVQDYMHGTQRGMIALLAWNADATRMPYKMHSEYLEQLFLNNDFAEGRFAIEGLQWTPLSRQRSV
;
A
#
# COMPACT_ATOMS: atom_id res chain seq x y z
N MET A 1 -17.48 47.41 46.15
CA MET A 1 -16.86 48.75 46.04
C MET A 1 -15.68 48.79 47.02
N LYS A 2 -14.41 48.75 46.55
CA LYS A 2 -13.44 49.89 46.48
C LYS A 2 -13.30 50.62 47.83
N LYS A 3 -12.15 50.93 48.44
CA LYS A 3 -10.70 51.04 48.12
C LYS A 3 -10.00 51.18 49.51
N ASN A 4 -8.85 50.56 49.81
CA ASN A 4 -7.46 50.96 49.50
C ASN A 4 -6.94 52.22 50.23
N LYS A 5 -5.80 52.10 50.97
CA LYS A 5 -4.60 53.01 51.04
C LYS A 5 -3.84 52.92 52.40
N HIS A 6 -2.56 52.50 52.43
CA HIS A 6 -1.30 53.31 52.47
C HIS A 6 -1.01 53.93 53.86
N ASN A 7 0.20 54.00 54.45
CA ASN A 7 1.60 53.62 54.12
C ASN A 7 2.45 53.87 55.44
N PRO A 8 3.79 54.12 55.44
CA PRO A 8 4.85 53.35 56.10
C PRO A 8 5.56 54.09 57.28
N VAL A 9 6.73 53.62 57.79
CA VAL A 9 7.93 54.44 58.15
C VAL A 9 9.12 53.56 58.63
N GLU A 10 10.32 54.05 58.32
CA GLU A 10 11.68 53.49 58.33
C GLU A 10 12.48 53.56 59.66
N LYS A 11 13.62 52.83 59.65
CA LYS A 11 15.03 53.22 60.01
C LYS A 11 15.67 52.84 61.38
N ASN A 12 16.67 51.96 61.26
CA ASN A 12 18.07 52.00 61.73
C ASN A 12 18.44 52.13 63.23
N LYS A 13 19.24 51.16 63.74
CA LYS A 13 20.66 51.36 64.17
C LYS A 13 21.31 50.06 64.76
N THR A 14 22.48 49.70 64.20
CA THR A 14 23.79 49.28 64.81
C THR A 14 23.82 48.79 66.28
N SER A 15 24.57 47.78 66.76
CA SER A 15 25.87 47.16 66.39
C SER A 15 26.12 45.86 67.22
N SER A 16 27.06 45.03 66.74
CA SER A 16 27.54 43.66 67.13
C SER A 16 28.22 43.52 68.54
N PRO A 17 28.89 42.39 68.95
CA PRO A 17 29.14 41.06 68.33
C PRO A 17 29.05 39.81 69.27
N THR A 18 29.06 38.56 68.73
CA THR A 18 30.03 37.47 69.09
C THR A 18 29.74 36.10 68.41
N THR A 19 30.73 35.60 67.63
CA THR A 19 31.27 34.20 67.47
C THR A 19 30.31 33.01 67.29
N ARG A 20 30.43 32.03 66.38
CA ARG A 20 31.45 31.29 65.58
C ARG A 20 30.63 30.66 64.40
N SER A 21 31.10 30.26 63.22
CA SER A 21 32.33 29.60 62.76
C SER A 21 32.45 29.75 61.22
N LYS A 22 33.68 29.76 60.72
CA LYS A 22 34.08 29.84 59.30
C LYS A 22 33.99 28.46 58.63
N GLU A 23 33.50 28.42 57.38
CA GLU A 23 34.08 27.65 56.25
C GLU A 23 33.51 28.15 54.90
N PRO A 24 34.24 28.03 53.77
CA PRO A 24 34.30 29.08 52.76
C PRO A 24 33.34 28.95 51.56
N LEU A 25 32.95 30.13 51.06
CA LEU A 25 32.34 30.39 49.75
C LEU A 25 33.22 29.90 48.59
N ILE A 26 32.98 28.70 48.09
CA ILE A 26 33.25 28.32 46.68
C ILE A 26 32.14 27.36 46.25
N ASP A 27 30.97 27.88 45.88
CA ASP A 27 30.03 27.10 45.07
C ASP A 27 29.17 28.00 44.16
N SER A 28 29.86 28.87 43.42
CA SER A 28 29.25 29.68 42.36
C SER A 28 29.89 29.38 41.01
N MET A 29 30.10 28.11 40.66
CA MET A 29 30.49 27.70 39.29
C MET A 29 30.05 26.26 38.93
N GLN A 30 28.90 25.76 39.41
CA GLN A 30 28.26 24.59 38.80
C GLN A 30 26.94 24.98 38.13
N LYS A 31 27.08 25.69 37.01
CA LYS A 31 26.05 25.72 35.98
C LYS A 31 26.00 24.30 35.40
N LYS A 32 25.04 23.47 35.83
CA LYS A 32 24.76 22.17 35.22
C LYS A 32 24.64 22.34 33.71
N SER A 33 25.60 21.75 33.01
CA SER A 33 25.66 21.61 31.57
C SER A 33 24.67 20.54 31.10
N GLU A 34 23.39 20.88 31.03
CA GLU A 34 22.37 20.08 30.33
C GLU A 34 21.51 21.03 29.50
N PRO A 35 21.99 21.38 28.28
CA PRO A 35 21.12 21.24 27.10
C PRO A 35 21.81 20.71 25.83
N ILE A 36 23.08 20.28 25.88
CA ILE A 36 23.85 19.93 24.66
C ILE A 36 23.60 18.49 24.18
N GLU A 37 23.44 17.52 25.08
CA GLU A 37 23.23 16.11 24.69
C GLU A 37 21.91 15.89 23.93
N ILE A 38 20.80 16.46 24.40
CA ILE A 38 19.48 16.34 23.76
C ILE A 38 19.49 16.95 22.35
N GLU A 39 20.21 18.06 22.17
CA GLU A 39 20.32 18.77 20.91
C GLU A 39 21.25 18.02 19.93
N SER A 40 22.34 17.44 20.42
CA SER A 40 23.24 16.59 19.63
C SER A 40 22.57 15.29 19.16
N ASP A 41 21.84 14.61 20.04
CA ASP A 41 21.06 13.40 19.69
C ASP A 41 19.94 13.70 18.69
N SER A 42 19.38 14.91 18.74
CA SER A 42 18.41 15.38 17.74
C SER A 42 19.08 15.59 16.39
N LEU A 43 20.30 16.14 16.37
CA LEU A 43 21.09 16.39 15.17
C LEU A 43 21.53 15.07 14.52
N PHE A 44 22.02 14.10 15.30
CA PHE A 44 22.38 12.77 14.79
C PHE A 44 21.15 12.02 14.24
N ARG A 45 20.03 12.02 14.97
CA ARG A 45 18.77 11.43 14.47
C ARG A 45 18.26 12.12 13.21
N PHE A 46 18.48 13.43 13.08
CA PHE A 46 18.15 14.15 11.85
C PHE A 46 19.04 13.72 10.68
N MET A 47 20.35 13.59 10.89
CA MET A 47 21.28 13.09 9.87
C MET A 47 20.90 11.67 9.41
N ASP A 48 20.59 10.78 10.36
CA ASP A 48 20.15 9.41 10.06
C ASP A 48 18.87 9.39 9.23
N LYS A 49 17.87 10.19 9.62
CA LYS A 49 16.60 10.32 8.88
C LYS A 49 16.84 10.84 7.47
N LEU A 50 17.71 11.84 7.29
CA LEU A 50 18.02 12.41 6.00
C LEU A 50 18.74 11.41 5.08
N TYR A 51 19.73 10.69 5.63
CA TYR A 51 20.42 9.63 4.89
C TYR A 51 19.45 8.51 4.48
N GLN A 52 18.61 8.03 5.42
CA GLN A 52 17.60 7.03 5.14
C GLN A 52 16.56 7.51 4.11
N ALA A 53 16.12 8.76 4.18
CA ALA A 53 15.19 9.33 3.20
C ALA A 53 15.79 9.34 1.78
N ASN A 54 17.06 9.70 1.63
CA ASN A 54 17.75 9.68 0.35
C ASN A 54 18.00 8.26 -0.16
N LEU A 55 18.42 7.36 0.74
CA LEU A 55 18.54 5.94 0.40
C LEU A 55 17.19 5.37 -0.06
N GLY A 56 16.06 5.83 0.50
CA GLY A 56 14.72 5.40 0.11
C GLY A 56 14.27 5.88 -1.24
N LYS A 57 14.65 7.09 -1.62
CA LYS A 57 14.47 7.59 -2.98
C LYS A 57 15.25 6.73 -3.99
N ILE A 58 16.47 6.30 -3.66
CA ILE A 58 17.34 5.50 -4.56
C ILE A 58 16.86 4.04 -4.66
N THR A 59 16.40 3.47 -3.56
CA THR A 59 16.02 2.04 -3.47
C THR A 59 14.53 1.79 -3.72
N ALA A 60 13.80 2.83 -4.17
CA ALA A 60 12.35 2.79 -4.37
C ALA A 60 11.58 2.28 -3.13
N GLY A 61 12.03 2.66 -1.93
CA GLY A 61 11.37 2.31 -0.66
C GLY A 61 11.80 0.99 -0.02
N VAL A 62 12.73 0.23 -0.62
CA VAL A 62 13.19 -1.06 -0.09
C VAL A 62 14.45 -0.90 0.77
N SER A 63 14.42 -1.41 2.01
CA SER A 63 15.59 -1.34 2.91
C SER A 63 16.72 -2.31 2.49
N PRO A 64 17.92 -1.83 2.12
CA PRO A 64 19.05 -2.71 1.78
C PRO A 64 19.54 -3.56 2.97
N ALA A 65 19.46 -3.00 4.19
CA ALA A 65 19.86 -3.70 5.41
C ALA A 65 18.94 -4.88 5.71
N ALA A 66 17.62 -4.70 5.57
CA ALA A 66 16.65 -5.77 5.78
C ALA A 66 16.82 -6.91 4.76
N LEU A 67 17.08 -6.56 3.49
CA LEU A 67 17.40 -7.54 2.45
C LEU A 67 18.70 -8.28 2.76
N GLY A 68 19.79 -7.57 3.06
CA GLY A 68 21.09 -8.17 3.36
C GLY A 68 21.02 -9.13 4.55
N ALA A 69 20.32 -8.75 5.62
CA ALA A 69 20.11 -9.61 6.79
C ALA A 69 19.30 -10.88 6.43
N SER A 70 18.27 -10.74 5.61
CA SER A 70 17.45 -11.88 5.15
C SER A 70 18.27 -12.87 4.31
N TYR A 71 19.05 -12.36 3.36
CA TYR A 71 19.92 -13.19 2.52
C TYR A 71 21.02 -13.89 3.33
N PHE A 72 21.66 -13.18 4.26
CA PHE A 72 22.68 -13.76 5.13
C PHE A 72 22.11 -14.88 5.99
N SER A 73 20.93 -14.66 6.59
CA SER A 73 20.24 -15.67 7.40
C SER A 73 19.88 -16.91 6.58
N TRP A 74 19.29 -16.72 5.40
CA TRP A 74 18.99 -17.82 4.47
C TRP A 74 20.22 -18.61 4.06
N MET A 75 21.27 -17.94 3.59
CA MET A 75 22.51 -18.58 3.14
C MET A 75 23.16 -19.38 4.27
N SER A 76 23.25 -18.79 5.47
CA SER A 76 23.85 -19.42 6.64
C SER A 76 23.11 -20.70 7.03
N GLN A 77 21.78 -20.69 7.00
CA GLN A 77 20.98 -21.88 7.33
C GLN A 77 21.02 -22.94 6.23
N LEU A 78 21.01 -22.53 4.96
CA LEU A 78 21.14 -23.44 3.83
C LEU A 78 22.48 -24.20 3.87
N LEU A 79 23.58 -23.50 4.13
CA LEU A 79 24.92 -24.09 4.25
C LEU A 79 25.03 -25.08 5.43
N GLN A 80 24.25 -24.88 6.48
CA GLN A 80 24.19 -25.77 7.65
C GLN A 80 23.18 -26.91 7.50
N SER A 81 22.55 -27.06 6.32
CA SER A 81 21.49 -28.04 6.06
C SER A 81 21.95 -29.10 5.04
N PRO A 82 22.79 -30.08 5.43
CA PRO A 82 23.36 -31.07 4.49
C PRO A 82 22.30 -31.89 3.75
N GLY A 83 21.18 -32.21 4.40
CA GLY A 83 20.06 -32.90 3.76
C GLY A 83 19.39 -32.06 2.65
N THR A 84 19.19 -30.76 2.90
CA THR A 84 18.66 -29.83 1.89
C THR A 84 19.64 -29.66 0.73
N LEU A 85 20.93 -29.50 1.02
CA LEU A 85 21.97 -29.40 0.00
C LEU A 85 22.06 -30.67 -0.86
N THR A 86 22.01 -31.85 -0.23
CA THR A 86 22.00 -33.13 -0.95
C THR A 86 20.79 -33.25 -1.85
N ARG A 87 19.58 -32.92 -1.34
CA ARG A 87 18.34 -32.91 -2.13
C ARG A 87 18.43 -31.97 -3.33
N LEU A 88 19.00 -30.78 -3.14
CA LEU A 88 19.19 -29.80 -4.23
C LEU A 88 20.23 -30.29 -5.25
N ALA A 89 21.33 -30.90 -4.80
CA ALA A 89 22.35 -31.45 -5.69
C ALA A 89 21.84 -32.65 -6.51
N SER A 90 20.99 -33.49 -5.89
CA SER A 90 20.36 -34.63 -6.56
C SER A 90 19.09 -34.26 -7.33
N TYR A 91 18.65 -33.00 -7.32
CA TYR A 91 17.36 -32.59 -7.89
C TYR A 91 17.18 -33.01 -9.36
N PRO A 92 18.15 -32.78 -10.27
CA PRO A 92 17.99 -33.19 -11.67
C PRO A 92 17.82 -34.69 -11.84
N LEU A 93 18.43 -35.49 -10.97
CA LEU A 93 18.30 -36.96 -11.00
C LEU A 93 16.92 -37.40 -10.46
N LEU A 94 16.46 -36.75 -9.39
CA LEU A 94 15.18 -37.08 -8.76
C LEU A 94 13.97 -36.72 -9.62
N HIS A 95 14.07 -35.67 -10.44
CA HIS A 95 12.98 -35.20 -11.30
C HIS A 95 13.21 -35.53 -12.78
N ALA A 96 14.21 -36.37 -13.10
CA ALA A 96 14.52 -36.75 -14.49
C ALA A 96 13.34 -37.47 -15.16
N GLU A 97 12.65 -38.36 -14.44
CA GLU A 97 11.50 -39.09 -14.96
C GLU A 97 10.33 -38.16 -15.25
N GLU A 98 9.99 -37.26 -14.32
CA GLU A 98 8.94 -36.26 -14.49
C GLU A 98 9.25 -35.32 -15.67
N TYR A 99 10.48 -34.82 -15.75
CA TYR A 99 10.94 -33.98 -16.85
C TYR A 99 10.83 -34.68 -18.22
N LEU A 100 11.31 -35.93 -18.31
CA LEU A 100 11.20 -36.72 -19.54
C LEU A 100 9.73 -37.02 -19.88
N SER A 101 8.92 -37.33 -18.88
CA SER A 101 7.48 -37.52 -19.05
C SER A 101 6.83 -36.27 -19.63
N ASN A 102 7.13 -35.09 -19.10
CA ASN A 102 6.59 -33.82 -19.60
C ASN A 102 7.02 -33.54 -21.04
N LEU A 103 8.27 -33.82 -21.39
CA LEU A 103 8.77 -33.69 -22.77
C LEU A 103 8.20 -34.70 -23.77
N ILE A 104 7.66 -35.84 -23.31
CA ILE A 104 7.11 -36.87 -24.20
C ILE A 104 5.59 -36.76 -24.27
N HIS A 105 4.92 -36.55 -23.14
CA HIS A 105 3.47 -36.72 -23.00
C HIS A 105 2.68 -35.41 -22.97
N HIS A 106 3.25 -34.29 -22.53
CA HIS A 106 2.53 -33.01 -22.43
C HIS A 106 2.86 -32.08 -23.59
N GLU A 107 1.91 -31.78 -24.47
CA GLU A 107 2.17 -30.95 -25.65
C GLU A 107 2.73 -29.55 -25.31
N LYS A 108 2.29 -28.97 -24.18
CA LYS A 108 2.71 -27.65 -23.72
C LYS A 108 3.60 -27.72 -22.48
N PRO A 109 4.55 -26.78 -22.31
CA PRO A 109 5.35 -26.70 -21.11
C PRO A 109 4.51 -26.53 -19.85
N GLY A 110 4.88 -27.22 -18.76
CA GLY A 110 4.21 -27.09 -17.45
C GLY A 110 2.72 -27.45 -17.50
N ASP A 111 2.34 -28.41 -18.35
CA ASP A 111 0.95 -28.83 -18.59
C ASP A 111 0.03 -27.70 -19.09
N GLY A 112 0.60 -26.59 -19.58
CA GLY A 112 -0.14 -25.43 -20.07
C GLY A 112 -0.71 -24.52 -18.98
N GLU A 113 -0.44 -24.79 -17.70
CA GLU A 113 -0.87 -23.96 -16.57
C GLU A 113 -0.03 -22.68 -16.43
N ASP A 114 1.21 -22.70 -16.90
CA ASP A 114 2.10 -21.53 -16.83
C ASP A 114 1.74 -20.49 -17.90
N VAL A 115 1.31 -19.31 -17.44
CA VAL A 115 0.94 -18.17 -18.28
C VAL A 115 2.08 -17.66 -19.17
N ARG A 116 3.35 -17.99 -18.90
CA ARG A 116 4.50 -17.63 -19.76
C ARG A 116 4.59 -18.48 -21.02
N PHE A 117 4.13 -19.73 -20.96
CA PHE A 117 4.38 -20.76 -21.98
C PHE A 117 3.08 -21.36 -22.56
N HIS A 118 1.99 -20.60 -22.52
CA HIS A 118 0.64 -21.09 -22.81
C HIS A 118 0.26 -21.15 -24.31
N THR A 119 0.96 -20.40 -25.18
CA THR A 119 0.65 -20.34 -26.61
C THR A 119 1.06 -21.63 -27.34
N GLU A 120 0.45 -21.90 -28.49
CA GLU A 120 0.76 -23.11 -29.26
C GLU A 120 2.22 -23.16 -29.73
N SER A 121 2.82 -21.99 -29.98
CA SER A 121 4.21 -21.88 -30.44
C SER A 121 5.23 -22.46 -29.45
N TRP A 122 4.90 -22.50 -28.15
CA TRP A 122 5.75 -23.09 -27.12
C TRP A 122 5.82 -24.62 -27.16
N SER A 123 4.94 -25.27 -27.93
CA SER A 123 4.94 -26.72 -28.12
C SER A 123 6.06 -27.19 -29.07
N MET A 124 6.67 -26.26 -29.81
CA MET A 124 7.71 -26.55 -30.80
C MET A 124 9.12 -26.63 -30.18
N TYR A 125 9.95 -27.52 -30.72
CA TYR A 125 11.38 -27.56 -30.40
C TYR A 125 12.15 -26.46 -31.17
N PRO A 126 13.19 -25.84 -30.57
CA PRO A 126 13.77 -26.13 -29.24
C PRO A 126 13.09 -25.40 -28.06
N TRP A 127 12.13 -24.50 -28.29
CA TRP A 127 11.53 -23.67 -27.24
C TRP A 127 10.86 -24.45 -26.12
N ARG A 128 10.17 -25.55 -26.45
CA ARG A 128 9.58 -26.46 -25.45
C ARG A 128 10.64 -26.97 -24.46
N LEU A 129 11.80 -27.37 -24.97
CA LEU A 129 12.91 -27.88 -24.15
C LEU A 129 13.43 -26.80 -23.19
N TRP A 130 13.58 -25.56 -23.68
CA TRP A 130 14.05 -24.44 -22.88
C TRP A 130 13.05 -24.03 -21.80
N ALA A 131 11.75 -24.00 -22.13
CA ALA A 131 10.69 -23.71 -21.17
C ALA A 131 10.63 -24.77 -20.06
N GLU A 132 10.61 -26.05 -20.40
CA GLU A 132 10.63 -27.14 -19.41
C GLU A 132 11.89 -27.12 -18.54
N GLN A 133 13.07 -26.87 -19.14
CA GLN A 133 14.31 -26.74 -18.37
C GLN A 133 14.27 -25.54 -17.41
N PHE A 134 13.68 -24.42 -17.85
CA PHE A 134 13.51 -23.23 -17.02
C PHE A 134 12.56 -23.49 -15.85
N LEU A 135 11.43 -24.17 -16.07
CA LEU A 135 10.49 -24.53 -14.99
C LEU A 135 11.14 -25.42 -13.92
N GLN A 136 11.95 -26.40 -14.33
CA GLN A 136 12.74 -27.23 -13.40
C GLN A 136 13.76 -26.40 -12.61
N PHE A 137 14.42 -25.44 -13.27
CA PHE A 137 15.36 -24.54 -12.61
C PHE A 137 14.68 -23.58 -11.62
N GLU A 138 13.49 -23.09 -11.98
CA GLU A 138 12.65 -22.26 -11.12
C GLU A 138 12.20 -23.02 -9.88
N ASP A 139 11.66 -24.23 -10.02
CA ASP A 139 11.28 -25.04 -8.86
C ASP A 139 12.50 -25.38 -7.99
N TRP A 140 13.65 -25.72 -8.59
CA TRP A 140 14.89 -25.91 -7.84
C TRP A 140 15.27 -24.68 -6.99
N CYS A 141 15.23 -23.48 -7.58
CA CYS A 141 15.52 -22.22 -6.91
C CYS A 141 14.51 -21.93 -5.79
N LEU A 142 13.22 -22.17 -6.04
CA LEU A 142 12.16 -21.99 -5.04
C LEU A 142 12.30 -22.98 -3.88
N GLN A 143 12.65 -24.23 -4.15
CA GLN A 143 12.95 -25.21 -3.11
C GLN A 143 14.19 -24.81 -2.30
N ALA A 144 15.20 -24.20 -2.92
CA ALA A 144 16.37 -23.66 -2.23
C ALA A 144 16.01 -22.46 -1.33
N ALA A 145 15.05 -21.64 -1.75
CA ALA A 145 14.56 -20.50 -0.96
C ALA A 145 13.60 -20.90 0.18
N THR A 146 12.80 -21.96 0.01
CA THR A 146 11.65 -22.25 0.88
C THR A 146 11.75 -23.50 1.73
N LYS A 147 12.49 -24.53 1.30
CA LYS A 147 12.62 -25.83 1.99
C LYS A 147 13.93 -25.89 2.79
N VAL A 148 14.20 -24.83 3.56
CA VAL A 148 15.35 -24.71 4.47
C VAL A 148 14.86 -24.85 5.93
N PRO A 149 15.31 -25.87 6.68
CA PRO A 149 14.94 -26.04 8.07
C PRO A 149 15.37 -24.86 8.95
N GLY A 150 14.49 -24.42 9.86
CA GLY A 150 14.79 -23.36 10.82
C GLY A 150 14.69 -21.93 10.28
N LEU A 151 14.27 -21.75 9.03
CA LEU A 151 14.21 -20.43 8.40
C LEU A 151 13.01 -19.63 8.93
N PRO A 152 13.22 -18.43 9.51
CA PRO A 152 12.10 -17.59 9.94
C PRO A 152 11.16 -17.30 8.77
N ILE A 153 9.85 -17.36 9.02
CA ILE A 153 8.81 -17.14 8.00
C ILE A 153 9.02 -15.83 7.22
N PRO A 154 9.33 -14.68 7.87
CA PRO A 154 9.58 -13.43 7.15
C PRO A 154 10.77 -13.54 6.17
N VAL A 155 11.89 -14.14 6.63
CA VAL A 155 13.09 -14.34 5.79
C VAL A 155 12.78 -15.24 4.61
N LYS A 156 12.08 -16.36 4.84
CA LYS A 156 11.63 -17.28 3.80
C LYS A 156 10.79 -16.56 2.75
N ARG A 157 9.81 -15.75 3.17
CA ARG A 157 8.95 -14.98 2.26
C ARG A 157 9.79 -13.99 1.44
N THR A 158 10.68 -13.22 2.08
CA THR A 158 11.55 -12.22 1.40
C THR A 158 12.46 -12.85 0.35
N VAL A 159 13.16 -13.93 0.70
CA VAL A 159 14.09 -14.59 -0.23
C VAL A 159 13.34 -15.28 -1.36
N ALA A 160 12.25 -16.00 -1.06
CA ALA A 160 11.46 -16.66 -2.10
C ALA A 160 10.85 -15.66 -3.08
N PHE A 161 10.34 -14.53 -2.57
CA PHE A 161 9.86 -13.44 -3.41
C PHE A 161 10.95 -12.90 -4.31
N ARG A 162 12.11 -12.50 -3.76
CA ARG A 162 13.21 -11.98 -4.58
C ARG A 162 13.75 -12.99 -5.58
N MET A 163 13.77 -14.26 -5.23
CA MET A 163 14.11 -15.35 -6.15
C MET A 163 13.14 -15.37 -7.33
N ARG A 164 11.82 -15.31 -7.09
CA ARG A 164 10.81 -15.18 -8.16
C ARG A 164 11.05 -13.96 -9.04
N GLN A 165 11.35 -12.80 -8.46
CA GLN A 165 11.63 -11.58 -9.23
C GLN A 165 12.80 -11.77 -10.22
N VAL A 166 13.87 -12.44 -9.79
CA VAL A 166 15.05 -12.72 -10.63
C VAL A 166 14.72 -13.78 -11.68
N LEU A 167 13.99 -14.82 -11.31
CA LEU A 167 13.57 -15.87 -12.24
C LEU A 167 12.64 -15.32 -13.32
N ASP A 168 11.65 -14.52 -12.94
CA ASP A 168 10.75 -13.83 -13.87
C ASP A 168 11.55 -12.98 -14.87
N ALA A 169 12.60 -12.28 -14.42
CA ALA A 169 13.46 -11.47 -15.28
C ALA A 169 14.26 -12.31 -16.28
N LEU A 170 14.74 -13.46 -15.85
CA LEU A 170 15.54 -14.40 -16.63
C LEU A 170 14.69 -15.38 -17.44
N SER A 171 13.36 -15.27 -17.39
CA SER A 171 12.45 -16.15 -18.12
C SER A 171 12.75 -16.11 -19.62
N PRO A 172 12.79 -17.27 -20.31
CA PRO A 172 12.98 -17.32 -21.77
C PRO A 172 11.86 -16.62 -22.54
N SER A 173 10.69 -16.43 -21.92
CA SER A 173 9.58 -15.64 -22.50
C SER A 173 9.94 -14.16 -22.73
N ASN A 174 10.99 -13.66 -22.09
CA ASN A 174 11.31 -12.22 -22.10
C ASN A 174 12.33 -11.82 -23.16
N PHE A 175 12.86 -12.74 -23.95
CA PHE A 175 13.87 -12.42 -24.97
C PHE A 175 13.44 -12.89 -26.35
N VAL A 176 13.68 -12.05 -27.37
CA VAL A 176 13.25 -12.29 -28.75
C VAL A 176 13.75 -13.64 -29.29
N LEU A 177 14.97 -14.06 -28.95
CA LEU A 177 15.53 -15.32 -29.45
C LEU A 177 14.95 -16.57 -28.78
N THR A 178 14.52 -16.45 -27.52
CA THR A 178 14.07 -17.58 -26.70
C THR A 178 12.56 -17.61 -26.49
N ASN A 179 11.83 -16.63 -27.04
CA ASN A 179 10.37 -16.62 -27.10
C ASN A 179 9.94 -16.88 -28.55
N PRO A 180 9.23 -18.00 -28.83
CA PRO A 180 8.86 -18.37 -30.19
C PRO A 180 7.87 -17.38 -30.84
N ASP A 181 6.96 -16.80 -30.07
CA ASP A 181 5.98 -15.84 -30.58
C ASP A 181 6.67 -14.53 -31.00
N LEU A 182 7.58 -14.03 -30.16
CA LEU A 182 8.38 -12.85 -30.49
C LEU A 182 9.33 -13.12 -31.65
N PHE A 183 10.00 -14.27 -31.66
CA PHE A 183 10.91 -14.65 -32.73
C PHE A 183 10.20 -14.67 -34.09
N GLN A 184 9.04 -15.34 -34.15
CA GLN A 184 8.24 -15.41 -35.37
C GLN A 184 7.69 -14.04 -35.78
N GLU A 185 7.20 -13.22 -34.83
CA GLU A 185 6.71 -11.88 -35.13
C GLU A 185 7.82 -10.95 -35.63
N THR A 186 9.02 -11.03 -35.05
CA THR A 186 10.18 -10.26 -35.50
C THR A 186 10.58 -10.64 -36.92
N ILE A 187 10.57 -11.93 -37.27
CA ILE A 187 10.83 -12.36 -38.64
C ILE A 187 9.71 -11.89 -39.58
N ARG A 188 8.45 -12.11 -39.22
CA ARG A 188 7.27 -11.77 -40.02
C ARG A 188 7.18 -10.28 -40.32
N SER A 189 7.48 -9.45 -39.32
CA SER A 189 7.46 -7.99 -39.43
C SER A 189 8.77 -7.39 -39.95
N ASN A 190 9.78 -8.20 -40.30
CA ASN A 190 11.14 -7.74 -40.65
C ASN A 190 11.73 -6.78 -39.59
N GLY A 191 11.49 -7.06 -38.31
CA GLY A 191 11.96 -6.27 -37.17
C GLY A 191 11.16 -5.00 -36.88
N GLN A 192 10.09 -4.70 -37.64
CA GLN A 192 9.26 -3.50 -37.41
C GLN A 192 8.53 -3.51 -36.07
N ASN A 193 8.29 -4.69 -35.47
CA ASN A 193 7.77 -4.78 -34.09
C ASN A 193 8.72 -4.13 -33.07
N LEU A 194 10.03 -4.39 -33.19
CA LEU A 194 11.04 -3.85 -32.27
C LEU A 194 11.28 -2.35 -32.46
N ILE A 195 11.19 -1.86 -33.70
CA ILE A 195 11.30 -0.41 -33.99
C ILE A 195 10.15 0.33 -33.31
N ARG A 196 8.90 -0.07 -33.58
CA ARG A 196 7.70 0.51 -32.94
C ARG A 196 7.76 0.41 -31.43
N GLY A 197 8.18 -0.74 -30.90
CA GLY A 197 8.32 -0.91 -29.47
C GLY A 197 9.42 -0.07 -28.82
N THR A 198 10.49 0.24 -29.55
CA THR A 198 11.53 1.20 -29.11
C THR A 198 10.98 2.62 -29.07
N GLU A 199 10.18 3.02 -30.06
CA GLU A 199 9.49 4.32 -30.06
C GLU A 199 8.56 4.44 -28.83
N LEU A 200 7.77 3.40 -28.55
CA LEU A 200 6.93 3.34 -27.34
C LEU A 200 7.75 3.39 -26.04
N ALA A 201 8.89 2.70 -25.97
CA ALA A 201 9.76 2.74 -24.79
C ALA A 201 10.38 4.14 -24.57
N ILE A 202 10.75 4.84 -25.65
CA ILE A 202 11.23 6.22 -25.59
C ILE A 202 10.11 7.15 -25.12
N GLN A 203 8.90 7.01 -25.67
CA GLN A 203 7.73 7.78 -25.24
C GLN A 203 7.45 7.60 -23.74
N ASP A 204 7.33 6.35 -23.28
CA ASP A 204 7.11 6.02 -21.86
C ASP A 204 8.23 6.58 -20.95
N PHE A 205 9.48 6.57 -21.43
CA PHE A 205 10.62 7.12 -20.69
C PHE A 205 10.54 8.64 -20.58
N VAL A 206 10.21 9.32 -21.68
CA VAL A 206 10.01 10.77 -21.69
C VAL A 206 8.86 11.14 -20.76
N GLU A 207 7.70 10.48 -20.87
CA GLU A 207 6.53 10.70 -20.00
C GLU A 207 6.88 10.55 -18.51
N LYS A 208 7.64 9.51 -18.14
CA LYS A 208 8.10 9.30 -16.76
C LYS A 208 9.00 10.41 -16.25
N ILE A 209 9.91 10.92 -17.07
CA ILE A 209 10.84 11.99 -16.70
C ILE A 209 10.13 13.35 -16.62
N THR A 210 9.28 13.66 -17.60
CA THR A 210 8.54 14.93 -17.64
C THR A 210 7.38 14.95 -16.64
N GLY A 211 6.91 13.77 -16.22
CA GLY A 211 5.70 13.63 -15.41
C GLY A 211 4.42 13.87 -16.21
N SER A 212 4.50 13.80 -17.54
CA SER A 212 3.31 13.90 -18.40
C SER A 212 2.42 12.68 -18.18
N PRO A 213 1.08 12.84 -18.20
CA PRO A 213 0.19 11.69 -18.17
C PRO A 213 0.37 10.85 -19.44
N PRO A 214 0.15 9.52 -19.38
CA PRO A 214 0.17 8.67 -20.55
C PRO A 214 -0.81 9.13 -21.62
N GLU A 215 -0.45 8.94 -22.88
CA GLU A 215 -1.34 9.22 -24.02
C GLU A 215 -2.67 8.46 -23.90
N GLY A 216 -3.78 9.14 -24.20
CA GLY A 216 -5.12 8.60 -24.14
C GLY A 216 -5.85 8.86 -22.83
N VAL A 217 -5.16 9.28 -21.75
CA VAL A 217 -5.80 9.64 -20.46
C VAL A 217 -6.72 10.85 -20.61
N GLU A 218 -6.43 11.74 -21.55
CA GLU A 218 -7.27 12.89 -21.91
C GLU A 218 -8.68 12.51 -22.37
N ASN A 219 -8.89 11.26 -22.80
CA ASN A 219 -10.21 10.75 -23.17
C ASN A 219 -11.04 10.29 -21.96
N PHE A 220 -10.49 10.34 -20.74
CA PHE A 220 -11.10 9.82 -19.52
C PHE A 220 -11.14 10.87 -18.40
N ILE A 221 -11.55 12.10 -18.73
CA ILE A 221 -11.68 13.20 -17.77
C ILE A 221 -12.86 12.92 -16.80
N PRO A 222 -12.63 12.85 -15.47
CA PRO A 222 -13.71 12.68 -14.50
C PRO A 222 -14.71 13.84 -14.53
N GLY A 223 -16.01 13.51 -14.55
CA GLY A 223 -17.12 14.43 -14.69
C GLY A 223 -17.54 14.73 -16.13
N GLU A 224 -16.69 14.41 -17.12
CA GLU A 224 -17.00 14.56 -18.55
C GLU A 224 -17.18 13.22 -19.26
N HIS A 225 -16.20 12.31 -19.08
CA HIS A 225 -16.12 11.02 -19.77
C HIS A 225 -16.29 9.83 -18.82
N VAL A 226 -15.72 9.94 -17.62
CA VAL A 226 -15.87 8.96 -16.51
C VAL A 226 -16.50 9.64 -15.30
N ALA A 227 -17.04 8.90 -14.33
CA ALA A 227 -17.74 9.47 -13.18
C ALA A 227 -18.92 10.38 -13.59
N VAL A 228 -19.65 9.99 -14.62
CA VAL A 228 -20.70 10.80 -15.26
C VAL A 228 -22.11 10.54 -14.69
N THR A 229 -22.23 9.71 -13.65
CA THR A 229 -23.52 9.49 -12.99
C THR A 229 -23.98 10.80 -12.35
N LYS A 230 -25.15 11.29 -12.75
CA LYS A 230 -25.66 12.59 -12.29
C LYS A 230 -25.81 12.61 -10.78
N GLY A 231 -25.17 13.59 -10.14
CA GLY A 231 -25.20 13.78 -8.71
C GLY A 231 -24.79 15.20 -8.33
N LYS A 232 -24.91 15.52 -7.04
CA LYS A 232 -24.58 16.82 -6.48
C LYS A 232 -23.80 16.65 -5.20
N VAL A 233 -22.80 17.50 -5.00
CA VAL A 233 -22.14 17.64 -3.70
C VAL A 233 -23.13 18.30 -2.74
N ILE A 234 -23.56 17.57 -1.72
CA ILE A 234 -24.54 18.05 -0.71
C ILE A 234 -23.88 18.48 0.60
N PHE A 235 -22.61 18.11 0.79
CA PHE A 235 -21.82 18.51 1.95
C PHE A 235 -20.34 18.54 1.58
N LYS A 236 -19.63 19.47 2.19
CA LYS A 236 -18.18 19.61 2.04
C LYS A 236 -17.58 20.04 3.36
N ASN A 237 -16.48 19.39 3.75
CA ASN A 237 -15.58 19.89 4.78
C ASN A 237 -14.14 19.87 4.27
N HIS A 238 -13.17 19.96 5.17
CA HIS A 238 -11.76 19.93 4.80
C HIS A 238 -11.33 18.62 4.13
N LEU A 239 -11.87 17.47 4.57
CA LEU A 239 -11.40 16.15 4.15
C LEU A 239 -12.28 15.51 3.06
N ILE A 240 -13.57 15.82 3.00
CA ILE A 240 -14.51 15.17 2.10
C ILE A 240 -15.44 16.12 1.38
N GLU A 241 -15.84 15.70 0.20
CA GLU A 241 -17.09 16.08 -0.45
C GLU A 241 -18.03 14.87 -0.42
N LEU A 242 -19.27 15.06 0.04
CA LEU A 242 -20.30 14.03 0.02
C LEU A 242 -21.21 14.27 -1.19
N ILE A 243 -21.23 13.31 -2.10
CA ILE A 243 -22.04 13.36 -3.32
C ILE A 243 -23.31 12.55 -3.09
N GLN A 244 -24.46 13.13 -3.39
CA GLN A 244 -25.74 12.42 -3.53
C GLN A 244 -26.08 12.28 -5.02
N TYR A 245 -26.37 11.07 -5.47
CA TYR A 245 -26.75 10.82 -6.86
C TYR A 245 -28.25 11.05 -7.11
N GLU A 246 -28.58 11.55 -8.30
CA GLU A 246 -29.97 11.81 -8.72
C GLU A 246 -30.71 10.50 -8.97
N ALA A 247 -31.90 10.34 -8.38
CA ALA A 247 -32.70 9.14 -8.57
C ALA A 247 -33.10 8.93 -10.04
N GLN A 248 -32.91 7.70 -10.56
CA GLN A 248 -33.30 7.32 -11.93
C GLN A 248 -34.61 6.51 -11.99
N THR A 249 -35.31 6.39 -10.85
CA THR A 249 -36.58 5.65 -10.72
C THR A 249 -37.64 6.53 -10.06
N LYS A 250 -38.92 6.20 -10.27
CA LYS A 250 -40.06 6.95 -9.67
C LYS A 250 -40.17 6.77 -8.16
N LYS A 251 -39.71 5.63 -7.65
CA LYS A 251 -39.72 5.26 -6.23
C LYS A 251 -38.38 4.62 -5.91
N VAL A 252 -37.87 4.94 -4.73
CA VAL A 252 -36.62 4.38 -4.22
C VAL A 252 -36.87 3.59 -2.93
N TYR A 253 -35.93 2.72 -2.57
CA TYR A 253 -35.90 2.09 -1.25
C TYR A 253 -35.78 3.16 -0.15
N LYS A 254 -36.38 2.87 1.02
CA LYS A 254 -36.37 3.80 2.15
C LYS A 254 -34.94 4.02 2.67
N GLU A 255 -34.22 2.95 2.97
CA GLU A 255 -32.85 3.01 3.48
C GLU A 255 -31.84 3.38 2.37
N PRO A 256 -31.03 4.45 2.56
CA PRO A 256 -30.00 4.83 1.61
C PRO A 256 -28.75 3.96 1.73
N ILE A 257 -27.93 3.97 0.68
CA ILE A 257 -26.57 3.40 0.67
C ILE A 257 -25.56 4.54 0.80
N LEU A 258 -24.67 4.47 1.79
CA LEU A 258 -23.51 5.35 1.93
C LEU A 258 -22.24 4.58 1.63
N MET A 259 -21.46 5.05 0.65
CA MET A 259 -20.23 4.42 0.20
C MET A 259 -18.99 5.16 0.73
N LEU A 260 -18.09 4.40 1.37
CA LEU A 260 -16.74 4.82 1.78
C LEU A 260 -15.70 4.15 0.87
N PRO A 261 -15.22 4.83 -0.18
CA PRO A 261 -14.19 4.29 -1.05
C PRO A 261 -12.81 4.39 -0.38
N ALA A 262 -11.82 3.68 -0.92
CA ALA A 262 -10.42 3.92 -0.57
C ALA A 262 -9.97 5.32 -1.03
N TRP A 263 -8.95 5.87 -0.36
CA TRP A 263 -8.33 7.17 -0.68
C TRP A 263 -6.87 7.04 -1.11
N ILE A 264 -6.39 5.83 -1.36
CA ILE A 264 -5.12 5.58 -2.08
C ILE A 264 -5.26 5.97 -3.55
N MET A 265 -6.49 5.86 -4.06
CA MET A 265 -6.90 6.26 -5.40
C MET A 265 -8.28 6.92 -5.33
N LYS A 266 -8.70 7.58 -6.40
CA LYS A 266 -9.98 8.30 -6.43
C LYS A 266 -11.19 7.35 -6.45
N TYR A 267 -12.32 7.85 -5.94
CA TYR A 267 -13.54 7.07 -5.74
C TYR A 267 -14.15 6.48 -7.01
N TYR A 268 -13.88 7.08 -8.18
CA TYR A 268 -14.60 6.81 -9.42
C TYR A 268 -14.29 5.45 -10.05
N ILE A 269 -13.50 4.59 -9.41
CA ILE A 269 -13.51 3.14 -9.71
C ILE A 269 -14.88 2.51 -9.52
N LEU A 270 -15.70 3.06 -8.61
CA LEU A 270 -17.08 2.64 -8.39
C LEU A 270 -18.06 3.30 -9.37
N ASP A 271 -17.58 4.21 -10.22
CA ASP A 271 -18.36 5.01 -11.17
C ASP A 271 -17.55 5.31 -12.45
N LEU A 272 -16.98 4.28 -13.09
CA LEU A 272 -16.10 4.46 -14.25
C LEU A 272 -16.89 4.96 -15.48
N LEU A 273 -17.34 4.05 -16.34
CA LEU A 273 -18.19 4.31 -17.50
C LEU A 273 -19.64 3.93 -17.17
N PRO A 274 -20.65 4.47 -17.87
CA PRO A 274 -22.06 4.17 -17.59
C PRO A 274 -22.40 2.67 -17.53
N GLU A 275 -21.78 1.87 -18.40
CA GLU A 275 -21.97 0.42 -18.52
C GLU A 275 -21.27 -0.41 -17.44
N ASN A 276 -20.29 0.15 -16.73
CA ASN A 276 -19.53 -0.54 -15.69
C ASN A 276 -19.46 0.25 -14.37
N SER A 277 -20.41 1.16 -14.16
CA SER A 277 -20.58 1.93 -12.93
C SER A 277 -21.50 1.20 -11.94
N LEU A 278 -20.95 0.84 -10.77
CA LEU A 278 -21.71 0.27 -9.66
C LEU A 278 -22.73 1.29 -9.13
N ILE A 279 -22.33 2.57 -9.03
CA ILE A 279 -23.20 3.64 -8.56
C ILE A 279 -24.39 3.82 -9.50
N ASN A 280 -24.15 3.94 -10.81
CA ASN A 280 -25.20 4.07 -11.81
C ASN A 280 -26.18 2.90 -11.73
N TRP A 281 -25.65 1.67 -11.63
CA TRP A 281 -26.45 0.48 -11.47
C TRP A 281 -27.32 0.51 -10.22
N LEU A 282 -26.77 0.86 -9.04
CA LEU A 282 -27.52 0.94 -7.78
C LEU A 282 -28.65 1.98 -7.84
N VAL A 283 -28.38 3.14 -8.43
CA VAL A 283 -29.40 4.20 -8.60
C VAL A 283 -30.51 3.73 -9.54
N GLN A 284 -30.18 3.01 -10.61
CA GLN A 284 -31.16 2.38 -11.52
C GLN A 284 -31.98 1.27 -10.85
N GLN A 285 -31.41 0.54 -9.88
CA GLN A 285 -32.14 -0.42 -9.05
C GLN A 285 -33.08 0.26 -8.02
N GLY A 286 -33.06 1.60 -7.92
CA GLY A 286 -33.91 2.35 -7.03
C GLY A 286 -33.32 2.57 -5.64
N HIS A 287 -32.00 2.53 -5.46
CA HIS A 287 -31.38 2.99 -4.22
C HIS A 287 -31.09 4.49 -4.25
N THR A 288 -31.27 5.17 -3.12
CA THR A 288 -30.63 6.47 -2.88
C THR A 288 -29.17 6.22 -2.51
N VAL A 289 -28.25 6.71 -3.32
CA VAL A 289 -26.81 6.44 -3.16
C VAL A 289 -26.07 7.73 -2.81
N PHE A 290 -25.22 7.63 -1.79
CA PHE A 290 -24.25 8.65 -1.39
C PHE A 290 -22.84 8.08 -1.46
N ILE A 291 -21.87 8.88 -1.89
CA ILE A 291 -20.45 8.50 -1.85
C ILE A 291 -19.59 9.61 -1.28
N VAL A 292 -18.59 9.21 -0.50
CA VAL A 292 -17.54 10.09 -0.02
C VAL A 292 -16.46 10.24 -1.10
N SER A 293 -16.23 11.47 -1.55
CA SER A 293 -15.07 11.86 -2.36
C SER A 293 -14.01 12.48 -1.45
N TRP A 294 -12.85 11.82 -1.33
CA TRP A 294 -11.78 12.22 -0.42
C TRP A 294 -10.89 13.32 -1.02
N LEU A 295 -10.41 14.23 -0.17
CA LEU A 295 -9.36 15.19 -0.49
C LEU A 295 -8.09 14.46 -0.94
N ASN A 296 -7.42 14.99 -1.99
CA ASN A 296 -6.04 14.63 -2.31
C ASN A 296 -5.07 15.54 -1.52
N PRO A 297 -4.46 15.06 -0.42
CA PRO A 297 -3.85 15.89 0.62
C PRO A 297 -2.55 16.57 0.20
N GLY A 298 -2.32 17.79 0.69
CA GLY A 298 -1.06 18.54 0.53
C GLY A 298 -0.07 18.36 1.69
N GLY A 299 0.99 19.17 1.71
CA GLY A 299 1.99 19.16 2.79
C GLY A 299 1.42 19.67 4.11
N GLU A 300 0.47 20.59 4.03
CA GLU A 300 -0.33 21.14 5.13
C GLU A 300 -1.16 20.07 5.86
N ASP A 301 -1.54 19.00 5.16
CA ASP A 301 -2.37 17.92 5.67
C ASP A 301 -1.58 16.83 6.39
N ARG A 302 -0.26 16.97 6.56
CA ARG A 302 0.62 15.93 7.12
C ARG A 302 0.17 15.32 8.45
N ASN A 303 -0.57 16.10 9.24
CA ASN A 303 -1.05 15.72 10.56
C ASN A 303 -2.47 15.13 10.54
N LEU A 304 -3.07 14.92 9.37
CA LEU A 304 -4.30 14.15 9.26
C LEU A 304 -4.00 12.68 9.55
N GLY A 305 -4.59 12.15 10.65
CA GLY A 305 -4.51 10.74 11.07
C GLY A 305 -5.82 10.00 10.86
N LEU A 306 -5.86 8.70 11.21
CA LEU A 306 -7.05 7.85 11.09
C LEU A 306 -8.26 8.43 11.85
N ASP A 307 -8.05 9.05 13.01
CA ASP A 307 -9.08 9.75 13.78
C ASP A 307 -9.80 10.84 12.97
N ASN A 308 -9.07 11.56 12.11
CA ASN A 308 -9.67 12.61 11.28
C ASN A 308 -10.48 12.00 10.13
N TYR A 309 -10.01 10.90 9.53
CA TYR A 309 -10.77 10.16 8.51
C TYR A 309 -12.05 9.53 9.09
N TYR A 310 -12.00 9.08 10.34
CA TYR A 310 -13.19 8.65 11.06
C TYR A 310 -14.15 9.81 11.34
N ARG A 311 -13.69 10.88 12.00
CA ARG A 311 -14.56 11.99 12.45
C ARG A 311 -15.06 12.85 11.29
N MET A 312 -14.15 13.35 10.48
CA MET A 312 -14.44 14.29 9.39
C MET A 312 -14.81 13.57 8.10
N GLY A 313 -14.54 12.27 7.99
CA GLY A 313 -14.97 11.45 6.86
C GLY A 313 -16.23 10.67 7.19
N ALA A 314 -16.06 9.47 7.76
CA ALA A 314 -17.13 8.50 7.93
C ALA A 314 -18.30 9.02 8.79
N MET A 315 -18.01 9.53 10.00
CA MET A 315 -19.04 10.02 10.91
C MET A 315 -19.73 11.29 10.38
N ALA A 316 -18.97 12.25 9.84
CA ALA A 316 -19.56 13.43 9.20
C ALA A 316 -20.51 13.06 8.04
N ALA A 317 -20.14 12.08 7.20
CA ALA A 317 -21.02 11.61 6.13
C ALA A 317 -22.29 10.93 6.68
N ILE A 318 -22.16 10.09 7.71
CA ILE A 318 -23.30 9.45 8.39
C ILE A 318 -24.23 10.51 9.00
N ASP A 319 -23.68 11.53 9.65
CA ASP A 319 -24.45 12.63 10.26
C ASP A 319 -25.25 13.41 9.20
N VAL A 320 -24.62 13.74 8.07
CA VAL A 320 -25.27 14.44 6.95
C VAL A 320 -26.37 13.58 6.32
N VAL A 321 -26.12 12.30 6.05
CA VAL A 321 -27.14 11.40 5.49
C VAL A 321 -28.30 11.23 6.47
N SER A 322 -28.03 11.09 7.77
CA SER A 322 -29.08 10.97 8.80
C SER A 322 -29.92 12.25 8.92
N ALA A 323 -29.31 13.42 8.73
CA ALA A 323 -30.03 14.69 8.73
C ALA A 323 -30.87 14.88 7.45
N ALA A 324 -30.36 14.43 6.30
CA ALA A 324 -31.05 14.50 5.02
C ALA A 324 -32.26 13.54 4.94
N ILE A 325 -32.16 12.37 5.58
CA ILE A 325 -33.22 11.36 5.62
C ILE A 325 -33.46 10.93 7.09
N PRO A 326 -34.21 11.72 7.88
CA PRO A 326 -34.46 11.44 9.28
C PRO A 326 -35.13 10.08 9.51
N ASP A 327 -34.94 9.52 10.71
CA ASP A 327 -35.58 8.28 11.19
C ASP A 327 -35.40 7.07 10.25
N THR A 328 -34.29 7.05 9.52
CA THR A 328 -33.98 6.03 8.52
C THR A 328 -32.57 5.50 8.74
N LYS A 329 -32.44 4.17 8.71
CA LYS A 329 -31.15 3.52 8.88
C LYS A 329 -30.37 3.51 7.55
N ILE A 330 -29.04 3.47 7.64
CA ILE A 330 -28.13 3.55 6.49
C ILE A 330 -27.51 2.19 6.21
N HIS A 331 -27.46 1.79 4.94
CA HIS A 331 -26.61 0.69 4.48
C HIS A 331 -25.20 1.24 4.22
N LEU A 332 -24.25 0.91 5.10
CA LEU A 332 -22.86 1.36 4.93
C LEU A 332 -22.12 0.38 4.02
N MET A 333 -21.47 0.88 2.98
CA MET A 333 -20.66 0.09 2.07
C MET A 333 -19.24 0.64 2.05
N GLY A 334 -18.24 -0.20 2.25
CA GLY A 334 -16.85 0.21 2.21
C GLY A 334 -16.04 -0.60 1.19
N TYR A 335 -15.14 0.08 0.47
CA TYR A 335 -14.28 -0.52 -0.54
C TYR A 335 -12.80 -0.39 -0.18
N CYS A 336 -12.06 -1.52 -0.19
CA CYS A 336 -10.64 -1.60 0.12
C CYS A 336 -10.33 -0.91 1.46
N LEU A 337 -9.42 0.08 1.51
CA LEU A 337 -9.10 0.84 2.71
C LEU A 337 -10.31 1.58 3.31
N GLY A 338 -11.25 2.02 2.47
CA GLY A 338 -12.53 2.58 2.93
C GLY A 338 -13.42 1.54 3.63
N GLY A 339 -13.27 0.25 3.30
CA GLY A 339 -13.91 -0.85 4.02
C GLY A 339 -13.28 -1.13 5.38
N THR A 340 -11.95 -1.00 5.50
CA THR A 340 -11.29 -1.01 6.81
C THR A 340 -11.81 0.11 7.71
N LEU A 341 -11.95 1.32 7.17
CA LEU A 341 -12.57 2.44 7.88
C LEU A 341 -14.06 2.20 8.21
N ALA A 342 -14.81 1.56 7.31
CA ALA A 342 -16.22 1.21 7.56
C ALA A 342 -16.37 0.20 8.71
N MET A 343 -15.47 -0.78 8.80
CA MET A 343 -15.43 -1.73 9.93
C MET A 343 -15.12 -1.03 11.25
N ILE A 344 -14.10 -0.16 11.26
CA ILE A 344 -13.75 0.64 12.44
C ILE A 344 -14.93 1.51 12.87
N THR A 345 -15.56 2.20 11.91
CA THR A 345 -16.72 3.05 12.15
C THR A 345 -17.90 2.27 12.73
N ALA A 346 -18.24 1.11 12.15
CA ALA A 346 -19.34 0.28 12.63
C ALA A 346 -19.09 -0.25 14.05
N ALA A 347 -17.86 -0.68 14.35
CA ALA A 347 -17.46 -1.08 15.70
C ALA A 347 -17.57 0.09 16.70
N ALA A 348 -17.20 1.30 16.26
CA ALA A 348 -17.31 2.52 17.06
C ALA A 348 -18.73 2.91 17.40
N MET A 349 -19.60 2.90 16.41
CA MET A 349 -21.02 3.16 16.58
C MET A 349 -21.66 2.14 17.53
N ALA A 350 -21.35 0.85 17.37
CA ALA A 350 -21.89 -0.20 18.23
C ALA A 350 -21.51 0.00 19.70
N LYS A 351 -20.24 0.34 20.01
CA LYS A 351 -19.80 0.62 21.39
C LYS A 351 -20.51 1.84 22.00
N ASN A 352 -20.75 2.86 21.19
CA ASN A 352 -21.39 4.10 21.62
C ASN A 352 -22.94 4.01 21.63
N GLY A 353 -23.51 2.84 21.31
CA GLY A 353 -24.97 2.65 21.24
C GLY A 353 -25.63 3.35 20.04
N ASP A 354 -24.86 3.74 19.04
CA ASP A 354 -25.35 4.37 17.82
C ASP A 354 -25.87 3.31 16.83
N ASN A 355 -27.19 3.30 16.65
CA ASN A 355 -27.91 2.26 15.90
C ASN A 355 -28.36 2.71 14.50
N ARG A 356 -27.74 3.77 13.96
CA ARG A 356 -28.09 4.35 12.65
C ARG A 356 -27.75 3.46 11.46
N LEU A 357 -26.86 2.47 11.61
CA LEU A 357 -26.56 1.52 10.53
C LEU A 357 -27.58 0.36 10.48
N LYS A 358 -27.98 -0.01 9.26
CA LYS A 358 -28.83 -1.17 8.96
C LYS A 358 -28.01 -2.40 8.60
N SER A 359 -26.98 -2.21 7.77
CA SER A 359 -26.05 -3.26 7.36
C SER A 359 -24.68 -2.66 7.05
N LEU A 360 -23.68 -3.55 6.97
CA LEU A 360 -22.33 -3.26 6.52
C LEU A 360 -21.97 -4.19 5.35
N THR A 361 -21.57 -3.62 4.22
CA THR A 361 -21.08 -4.36 3.04
C THR A 361 -19.61 -4.02 2.80
N LEU A 362 -18.76 -5.04 2.62
CA LEU A 362 -17.32 -4.89 2.49
C LEU A 362 -16.86 -5.44 1.15
N LEU A 363 -16.30 -4.57 0.30
CA LEU A 363 -15.80 -4.92 -1.03
C LEU A 363 -14.27 -4.90 -1.01
N ALA A 364 -13.63 -6.06 -1.17
CA ALA A 364 -12.18 -6.21 -1.16
C ALA A 364 -11.49 -5.53 0.04
N ALA A 365 -12.13 -5.54 1.21
CA ALA A 365 -11.66 -4.87 2.41
C ALA A 365 -11.02 -5.85 3.39
N GLN A 366 -9.98 -5.41 4.08
CA GLN A 366 -9.22 -6.23 5.03
C GLN A 366 -9.37 -5.70 6.46
N GLY A 367 -9.75 -6.59 7.38
CA GLY A 367 -9.88 -6.30 8.81
C GLY A 367 -8.84 -7.04 9.67
N ASP A 368 -8.35 -8.18 9.19
CA ASP A 368 -7.26 -8.95 9.79
C ASP A 368 -6.08 -9.00 8.82
N PHE A 369 -4.94 -8.43 9.23
CA PHE A 369 -3.73 -8.27 8.43
C PHE A 369 -2.69 -9.37 8.66
N THR A 370 -3.01 -10.42 9.44
CA THR A 370 -2.09 -11.55 9.69
C THR A 370 -1.57 -12.17 8.39
N GLU A 371 -2.43 -12.30 7.39
CA GLU A 371 -2.10 -12.81 6.05
C GLU A 371 -2.41 -11.76 4.97
N ALA A 372 -1.81 -10.57 5.07
CA ALA A 372 -1.93 -9.50 4.07
C ALA A 372 -1.14 -9.74 2.76
N GLY A 373 -0.89 -11.01 2.42
CA GLY A 373 -0.19 -11.42 1.21
C GLY A 373 1.25 -10.89 1.13
N GLU A 374 1.70 -10.64 -0.10
CA GLU A 374 3.07 -10.18 -0.36
C GLU A 374 3.32 -8.74 0.13
N LEU A 375 2.29 -7.95 0.45
CA LEU A 375 2.46 -6.62 1.06
C LEU A 375 3.26 -6.70 2.38
N LEU A 376 3.15 -7.81 3.12
CA LEU A 376 3.94 -8.03 4.35
C LEU A 376 5.46 -8.06 4.12
N LEU A 377 5.90 -8.28 2.87
CA LEU A 377 7.33 -8.22 2.50
C LEU A 377 7.91 -6.83 2.53
N PHE A 378 7.04 -5.82 2.38
CA PHE A 378 7.39 -4.40 2.32
C PHE A 378 6.94 -3.63 3.56
N ILE A 379 6.38 -4.34 4.54
CA ILE A 379 5.85 -3.77 5.78
C ILE A 379 6.53 -4.47 6.96
N THR A 380 7.85 -4.31 7.04
CA THR A 380 8.65 -4.61 8.23
C THR A 380 8.87 -3.34 9.07
N LYS A 381 9.27 -3.48 10.35
CA LYS A 381 9.64 -2.32 11.18
C LYS A 381 10.68 -1.41 10.52
N SER A 382 11.65 -2.03 9.83
CA SER A 382 12.70 -1.31 9.11
C SER A 382 12.13 -0.54 7.91
N GLU A 383 11.24 -1.15 7.12
CA GLU A 383 10.63 -0.49 5.96
C GLU A 383 9.63 0.59 6.36
N VAL A 384 8.84 0.36 7.41
CA VAL A 384 7.94 1.39 7.96
C VAL A 384 8.76 2.58 8.49
N SER A 385 9.83 2.34 9.23
CA SER A 385 10.73 3.43 9.67
C SER A 385 11.32 4.20 8.49
N PHE A 386 11.68 3.48 7.42
CA PHE A 386 12.25 4.06 6.22
C PHE A 386 11.25 4.91 5.42
N LEU A 387 10.04 4.40 5.20
CA LEU A 387 8.92 5.13 4.59
C LEU A 387 8.56 6.37 5.41
N LYS A 388 8.55 6.27 6.75
CA LYS A 388 8.35 7.42 7.63
C LYS A 388 9.42 8.49 7.44
N SER A 389 10.68 8.10 7.33
CA SER A 389 11.79 9.02 7.03
C SER A 389 11.61 9.70 5.67
N MET A 390 11.16 8.99 4.64
CA MET A 390 10.88 9.58 3.31
C MET A 390 9.75 10.61 3.35
N MET A 391 8.65 10.29 4.03
CA MET A 391 7.48 11.17 4.13
C MET A 391 7.71 12.33 5.11
N TRP A 392 8.71 12.25 6.01
CA TRP A 392 8.96 13.23 7.07
C TRP A 392 9.14 14.65 6.52
N GLU A 393 9.88 14.78 5.43
CA GLU A 393 10.21 16.06 4.78
C GLU A 393 8.98 16.64 4.06
N GLN A 394 8.37 15.88 3.14
CA GLN A 394 7.29 16.38 2.28
C GLN A 394 5.89 16.34 2.91
N GLY A 395 5.69 15.58 3.99
CA GLY A 395 4.44 15.52 4.76
C GLY A 395 3.40 14.51 4.29
N TYR A 396 3.62 13.84 3.15
CA TYR A 396 2.73 12.82 2.59
C TYR A 396 3.54 11.75 1.84
N LEU A 397 2.92 10.62 1.51
CA LEU A 397 3.43 9.65 0.55
C LEU A 397 3.02 10.09 -0.86
N ASP A 398 4.01 10.24 -1.75
CA ASP A 398 3.75 10.59 -3.14
C ASP A 398 3.36 9.36 -3.97
N THR A 399 2.57 9.60 -5.01
CA THR A 399 2.05 8.58 -5.93
C THR A 399 3.17 7.76 -6.59
N LYS A 400 4.28 8.40 -6.97
CA LYS A 400 5.43 7.73 -7.61
C LYS A 400 6.15 6.76 -6.67
N GLN A 401 6.19 7.07 -5.37
CA GLN A 401 6.85 6.24 -4.36
C GLN A 401 6.06 4.96 -4.08
N MET A 402 4.74 5.02 -4.22
CA MET A 402 3.85 3.87 -4.02
C MET A 402 3.89 2.90 -5.21
N ALA A 403 3.93 3.43 -6.43
CA ALA A 403 3.94 2.64 -7.67
C ALA A 403 5.11 1.65 -7.75
N GLY A 404 6.30 2.03 -7.29
CA GLY A 404 7.48 1.16 -7.31
C GLY A 404 7.34 -0.09 -6.43
N SER A 405 6.75 0.04 -5.24
CA SER A 405 6.53 -1.10 -4.34
C SER A 405 5.44 -2.05 -4.88
N PHE A 406 4.36 -1.51 -5.46
CA PHE A 406 3.31 -2.31 -6.08
C PHE A 406 3.74 -3.02 -7.38
N GLN A 407 4.57 -2.37 -8.21
CA GLN A 407 5.13 -3.02 -9.40
C GLN A 407 6.05 -4.19 -9.05
N MET A 408 6.81 -4.08 -7.95
CA MET A 408 7.61 -5.21 -7.47
C MET A 408 6.74 -6.37 -6.99
N LEU A 409 5.58 -6.11 -6.38
CA LEU A 409 4.66 -7.16 -5.91
C LEU A 409 4.08 -8.03 -7.03
N ARG A 410 4.08 -7.55 -8.28
CA ARG A 410 3.65 -8.33 -9.45
C ARG A 410 4.58 -8.07 -10.64
N SER A 411 5.87 -8.39 -10.48
CA SER A 411 6.91 -8.25 -11.53
C SER A 411 6.49 -8.78 -12.87
N TYR A 412 6.00 -10.02 -12.91
CA TYR A 412 5.67 -10.68 -14.16
C TYR A 412 4.53 -9.93 -14.88
N ASP A 413 3.41 -9.71 -14.20
CA ASP A 413 2.24 -9.06 -14.80
C ASP A 413 2.48 -7.60 -15.19
N LEU A 414 3.24 -6.85 -14.38
CA LEU A 414 3.33 -5.39 -14.51
C LEU A 414 4.61 -4.90 -15.20
N ILE A 415 5.70 -5.67 -15.15
CA ILE A 415 6.99 -5.28 -15.74
C ILE A 415 7.26 -6.12 -16.99
N TRP A 416 7.31 -7.44 -16.85
CA TRP A 416 7.78 -8.32 -17.93
C TRP A 416 6.72 -8.51 -19.02
N SER A 417 5.46 -8.72 -18.64
CA SER A 417 4.34 -8.77 -19.56
C SER A 417 4.20 -7.46 -20.35
N LYS A 418 4.31 -6.30 -19.68
CA LYS A 418 4.33 -4.99 -20.36
C LYS A 418 5.49 -4.89 -21.34
N MET A 419 6.71 -5.24 -20.91
CA MET A 419 7.90 -5.18 -21.77
C MET A 419 7.75 -6.06 -23.02
N VAL A 420 7.26 -7.29 -22.87
CA VAL A 420 7.05 -8.21 -23.98
C VAL A 420 5.95 -7.70 -24.92
N GLN A 421 4.81 -7.29 -24.39
CA GLN A 421 3.65 -6.90 -25.19
C GLN A 421 3.84 -5.52 -25.84
N ASP A 422 4.18 -4.51 -25.06
CA ASP A 422 4.21 -3.14 -25.57
C ASP A 422 5.51 -2.90 -26.35
N TYR A 423 6.67 -3.31 -25.81
CA TYR A 423 7.97 -2.97 -26.39
C TYR A 423 8.55 -4.05 -27.32
N MET A 424 8.24 -5.33 -27.14
CA MET A 424 8.79 -6.37 -28.04
C MET A 424 7.83 -6.74 -29.17
N HIS A 425 6.52 -6.86 -28.90
CA HIS A 425 5.53 -7.00 -29.98
C HIS A 425 5.22 -5.67 -30.69
N GLY A 426 5.57 -4.52 -30.08
CA GLY A 426 5.26 -3.21 -30.63
C GLY A 426 3.75 -2.95 -30.69
N THR A 427 2.99 -3.54 -29.76
CA THR A 427 1.54 -3.41 -29.69
C THR A 427 1.18 -2.48 -28.53
N GLN A 428 0.78 -1.24 -28.85
CA GLN A 428 0.22 -0.34 -27.85
C GLN A 428 -1.23 -0.76 -27.58
N ARG A 429 -1.51 -1.29 -26.39
CA ARG A 429 -2.90 -1.46 -25.95
C ARG A 429 -3.48 -0.08 -25.71
N GLY A 430 -4.60 0.24 -26.35
CA GLY A 430 -5.26 1.54 -26.19
C GLY A 430 -5.58 1.82 -24.73
N MET A 431 -5.58 3.11 -24.35
CA MET A 431 -5.97 3.53 -23.01
C MET A 431 -7.41 3.12 -22.72
N ILE A 432 -7.62 2.41 -21.60
CA ILE A 432 -8.95 2.07 -21.10
C ILE A 432 -9.23 2.81 -19.80
N ALA A 433 -10.51 3.00 -19.45
CA ALA A 433 -10.93 3.73 -18.26
C ALA A 433 -10.26 3.24 -16.96
N LEU A 434 -10.03 1.93 -16.83
CA LEU A 434 -9.35 1.35 -15.66
C LEU A 434 -7.87 1.79 -15.56
N LEU A 435 -7.15 1.85 -16.69
CA LEU A 435 -5.76 2.30 -16.72
C LEU A 435 -5.66 3.80 -16.47
N ALA A 436 -6.59 4.59 -17.02
CA ALA A 436 -6.68 6.02 -16.73
C ALA A 436 -6.96 6.28 -15.25
N TRP A 437 -7.85 5.51 -14.61
CA TRP A 437 -8.04 5.53 -13.16
C TRP A 437 -6.77 5.15 -12.40
N ASN A 438 -6.06 4.11 -12.85
CA ASN A 438 -4.78 3.69 -12.25
C ASN A 438 -3.69 4.77 -12.30
N ALA A 439 -3.68 5.58 -13.36
CA ALA A 439 -2.76 6.71 -13.48
C ALA A 439 -3.13 7.89 -12.57
N ASP A 440 -4.40 8.04 -12.18
CA ASP A 440 -4.92 9.15 -11.38
C ASP A 440 -4.90 8.85 -9.86
N ALA A 441 -3.72 8.48 -9.36
CA ALA A 441 -3.49 8.14 -7.96
C ALA A 441 -3.55 9.37 -7.02
N THR A 442 -3.77 9.12 -5.73
CA THR A 442 -3.84 10.16 -4.69
C THR A 442 -2.72 10.03 -3.67
N ARG A 443 -2.39 11.14 -3.01
CA ARG A 443 -1.39 11.20 -1.93
C ARG A 443 -1.99 10.68 -0.63
N MET A 444 -1.14 10.25 0.30
CA MET A 444 -1.56 9.84 1.65
C MET A 444 -0.84 10.66 2.72
N PRO A 445 -1.52 11.25 3.72
CA PRO A 445 -0.86 12.04 4.75
C PRO A 445 0.10 11.21 5.59
N TYR A 446 1.21 11.82 6.01
CA TYR A 446 2.25 11.16 6.82
C TYR A 446 1.67 10.44 8.05
N LYS A 447 0.86 11.15 8.85
CA LYS A 447 0.32 10.60 10.09
C LYS A 447 -0.62 9.41 9.82
N MET A 448 -1.63 9.60 8.95
CA MET A 448 -2.58 8.53 8.61
C MET A 448 -1.88 7.30 8.04
N HIS A 449 -0.96 7.46 7.09
CA HIS A 449 -0.27 6.32 6.49
C HIS A 449 0.62 5.58 7.52
N SER A 450 1.30 6.32 8.39
CA SER A 450 2.11 5.72 9.46
C SER A 450 1.25 4.92 10.45
N GLU A 451 0.13 5.50 10.88
CA GLU A 451 -0.83 4.82 11.78
C GLU A 451 -1.42 3.58 11.12
N TYR A 452 -1.75 3.66 9.83
CA TYR A 452 -2.27 2.53 9.05
C TYR A 452 -1.27 1.36 9.00
N LEU A 453 0.00 1.64 8.65
CA LEU A 453 1.02 0.59 8.58
C LEU A 453 1.38 0.03 9.97
N GLU A 454 1.53 0.87 10.98
CA GLU A 454 1.94 0.43 12.32
C GLU A 454 0.82 -0.30 13.06
N GLN A 455 -0.36 0.30 13.12
CA GLN A 455 -1.45 -0.22 13.94
C GLN A 455 -2.17 -1.38 13.24
N LEU A 456 -2.37 -1.30 11.92
CA LEU A 456 -3.12 -2.33 11.21
C LEU A 456 -2.22 -3.41 10.61
N PHE A 457 -1.21 -3.07 9.81
CA PHE A 457 -0.37 -4.10 9.19
C PHE A 457 0.64 -4.76 10.14
N LEU A 458 1.40 -3.96 10.90
CA LEU A 458 2.45 -4.52 11.77
C LEU A 458 1.89 -5.15 13.04
N ASN A 459 1.01 -4.43 13.72
CA ASN A 459 0.49 -4.87 15.02
C ASN A 459 -0.83 -5.63 14.91
N ASN A 460 -1.57 -5.49 13.80
CA ASN A 460 -2.91 -6.04 13.64
C ASN A 460 -3.88 -5.66 14.78
N ASP A 461 -3.74 -4.43 15.29
CA ASP A 461 -4.41 -3.96 16.50
C ASP A 461 -5.94 -3.99 16.35
N PHE A 462 -6.49 -3.85 15.14
CA PHE A 462 -7.94 -3.91 14.92
C PHE A 462 -8.50 -5.32 15.15
N ALA A 463 -7.96 -6.34 14.48
CA ALA A 463 -8.39 -7.72 14.65
C ALA A 463 -8.10 -8.27 16.06
N GLU A 464 -7.01 -7.79 16.67
CA GLU A 464 -6.61 -8.18 18.02
C GLU A 464 -7.36 -7.41 19.14
N GLY A 465 -8.22 -6.45 18.79
CA GLY A 465 -9.00 -5.68 19.77
C GLY A 465 -8.13 -4.77 20.66
N ARG A 466 -7.05 -4.22 20.11
CA ARG A 466 -6.20 -3.22 20.76
C ARG A 466 -6.31 -1.83 20.11
N PHE A 467 -6.91 -1.76 18.92
CA PHE A 467 -7.07 -0.54 18.17
C PHE A 467 -7.92 0.46 18.96
N ALA A 468 -7.52 1.73 18.91
CA ALA A 468 -8.25 2.83 19.51
C ALA A 468 -8.52 3.89 18.46
N ILE A 469 -9.79 4.29 18.30
CA ILE A 469 -10.15 5.51 17.56
C ILE A 469 -10.48 6.58 18.58
N GLU A 470 -9.94 7.79 18.41
CA GLU A 470 -10.13 8.92 19.34
C GLU A 470 -9.77 8.58 20.81
N GLY A 471 -8.81 7.67 21.01
CA GLY A 471 -8.41 7.18 22.34
C GLY A 471 -9.36 6.15 22.97
N LEU A 472 -10.44 5.76 22.29
CA LEU A 472 -11.36 4.71 22.73
C LEU A 472 -10.89 3.33 22.26
N GLN A 473 -10.28 2.54 23.15
CA GLN A 473 -9.94 1.13 22.87
C GLN A 473 -11.19 0.24 22.82
N TRP A 474 -11.27 -0.67 21.85
CA TRP A 474 -12.29 -1.73 21.82
C TRP A 474 -11.78 -2.93 22.60
N THR A 475 -12.22 -3.13 23.84
CA THR A 475 -11.99 -4.44 24.47
C THR A 475 -12.86 -5.46 23.74
N PRO A 476 -12.30 -6.49 23.10
CA PRO A 476 -13.13 -7.57 22.61
C PRO A 476 -13.83 -8.17 23.83
N LEU A 477 -15.16 -8.31 23.75
CA LEU A 477 -15.92 -9.16 24.67
C LEU A 477 -15.14 -10.47 24.74
N SER A 478 -14.60 -10.76 25.93
CA SER A 478 -13.66 -11.85 26.21
C SER A 478 -13.96 -13.06 25.32
N ARG A 479 -12.94 -13.57 24.59
CA ARG A 479 -12.99 -14.92 24.02
C ARG A 479 -13.37 -15.87 25.15
N GLN A 480 -14.65 -16.14 25.34
CA GLN A 480 -15.11 -17.35 26.02
C GLN A 480 -14.68 -18.46 25.08
N ARG A 481 -13.44 -18.94 25.28
CA ARG A 481 -13.06 -20.27 24.83
C ARG A 481 -14.01 -21.22 25.56
N SER A 482 -15.09 -21.59 24.88
CA SER A 482 -15.83 -22.80 25.18
C SER A 482 -14.80 -23.94 25.13
N VAL A 483 -14.61 -24.56 26.30
CA VAL A 483 -13.80 -25.78 26.51
C VAL A 483 -14.25 -26.88 25.58
#